data_AF-A0AAU1ZZ99-F1
#
_entry.id   AF-A0AAU1ZZ99-F1
#
_cell.length_a   1.000
_cell.length_b   1.000
_cell.length_c   1.000
_cell.angle_alpha   90.00
_cell.angle_beta   90.00
_cell.angle_gamma   90.00
#
_symmetry.space_group_name_H-M   'P 1'
#
loop_
_entity.id
_entity.type
_entity.pdbx_description
1 polymer ?
#
loop_
_entity_poly.entity_id
_entity_poly.type
_entity_poly.pdbx_seq_one_letter_code
_entity_poly.pdbx_strand_id
1 'polypeptide(L)'
;MGYELRRWLADRLPAGLSSGERLVALEIADQAHDGTRAANSPDVLEIVARRTGLSGVKQVGKVLGKLSAGGIELRVPLKDPQGQPLRDKAGRIVFACAGHRTTFRVPDDSECPALKVPPVGDQTDSERSPAGETIEPERSPERGANQGERSPAGGTNRPEWSPAGGTLTAQRTTSTTTTTSPAAAAETDSPGGTLFDEPTPAAAAATAPKQRGAASRPEEPQLPEAFEAFWKTYPRRTEKRDAVRAWNKALRIGIPPERIVRAAGLYAEARHGEPSRFTKHPATWLNKGCYDDEPELVRPERGMPHANTQDQDLYDRGI
;
A
#
# COMPACT_ATOMS: atom_id res chain seq x y z
N MET A 1 -23.24 -5.01 14.32
CA MET A 1 -22.12 -4.25 13.68
C MET A 1 -20.88 -4.78 14.35
N GLY A 2 -19.95 -5.34 13.58
CA GLY A 2 -19.02 -6.39 14.00
C GLY A 2 -17.93 -6.04 15.01
N TYR A 3 -18.18 -5.17 15.98
CA TYR A 3 -17.17 -4.67 16.91
C TYR A 3 -16.62 -5.80 17.81
N GLU A 4 -17.48 -6.73 18.26
CA GLU A 4 -17.07 -7.85 19.10
C GLU A 4 -16.25 -8.84 18.28
N LEU A 5 -16.73 -9.19 17.09
CA LEU A 5 -16.04 -10.10 16.19
C LEU A 5 -14.69 -9.54 15.69
N ARG A 6 -14.62 -8.23 15.42
CA ARG A 6 -13.38 -7.52 15.10
C ARG A 6 -12.38 -7.56 16.26
N ARG A 7 -12.84 -7.30 17.49
CA ARG A 7 -11.98 -7.36 18.69
C ARG A 7 -11.49 -8.79 18.96
N TRP A 8 -12.41 -9.75 18.94
CA TRP A 8 -12.12 -11.19 19.08
C TRP A 8 -11.04 -11.67 18.11
N LEU A 9 -11.09 -11.18 16.86
CA LEU A 9 -10.10 -11.49 15.83
C LEU A 9 -8.77 -10.76 16.07
N ALA A 10 -8.80 -9.49 16.50
CA ALA A 10 -7.58 -8.73 16.81
C ALA A 10 -6.69 -9.41 17.86
N ASP A 11 -7.32 -9.96 18.91
CA ASP A 11 -6.67 -10.69 20.00
C ASP A 11 -6.08 -12.05 19.56
N ARG A 12 -6.42 -12.53 18.36
CA ARG A 12 -6.09 -13.87 17.83
C ARG A 12 -5.22 -13.87 16.58
N LEU A 13 -5.11 -12.74 15.87
CA LEU A 13 -4.32 -12.64 14.64
C LEU A 13 -2.81 -12.78 14.95
N PRO A 14 -2.09 -13.74 14.33
CA PRO A 14 -0.66 -13.98 14.58
C PRO A 14 0.23 -12.74 14.43
N ALA A 15 1.25 -12.63 15.29
CA ALA A 15 2.20 -11.52 15.27
C ALA A 15 2.98 -11.41 13.95
N GLY A 16 3.21 -12.52 13.25
CA GLY A 16 3.92 -12.57 11.97
C GLY A 16 3.14 -12.03 10.75
N LEU A 17 1.87 -11.66 10.90
CA LEU A 17 1.10 -11.03 9.81
C LEU A 17 1.56 -9.60 9.55
N SER A 18 1.72 -9.24 8.28
CA SER A 18 1.98 -7.85 7.90
C SER A 18 0.81 -6.93 8.25
N SER A 19 1.08 -5.64 8.40
CA SER A 19 0.06 -4.63 8.71
C SER A 19 -1.11 -4.64 7.71
N GLY A 20 -0.83 -4.90 6.42
CA GLY A 20 -1.87 -4.99 5.39
C GLY A 20 -2.77 -6.23 5.52
N GLU A 21 -2.20 -7.39 5.89
CA GLU A 21 -2.96 -8.61 6.16
C GLU A 21 -3.85 -8.46 7.40
N ARG A 22 -3.29 -7.90 8.47
CA ARG A 22 -4.02 -7.58 9.71
C ARG A 22 -5.16 -6.60 9.44
N LEU A 23 -4.93 -5.51 8.72
CA LEU A 23 -5.97 -4.52 8.40
C LEU A 23 -7.09 -5.09 7.53
N VAL A 24 -6.78 -5.91 6.51
CA VAL A 24 -7.80 -6.57 5.68
C VAL A 24 -8.65 -7.54 6.49
N ALA A 25 -8.04 -8.35 7.35
CA ALA A 25 -8.76 -9.31 8.19
C ALA A 25 -9.71 -8.60 9.19
N LEU A 26 -9.21 -7.57 9.88
CA LEU A 26 -10.00 -6.79 10.84
C LEU A 26 -11.12 -5.99 10.17
N GLU A 27 -10.90 -5.48 8.96
CA GLU A 27 -11.93 -4.74 8.23
C GLU A 27 -13.05 -5.67 7.74
N ILE A 28 -12.73 -6.89 7.31
CA ILE A 28 -13.77 -7.89 6.99
C ILE A 28 -14.57 -8.28 8.24
N ALA A 29 -13.92 -8.37 9.40
CA ALA A 29 -14.62 -8.62 10.67
C ALA A 29 -15.52 -7.45 11.11
N ASP A 30 -15.16 -6.20 10.83
CA ASP A 30 -16.00 -5.00 11.07
C ASP A 30 -17.32 -5.07 10.30
N GLN A 31 -17.25 -5.51 9.03
CA GLN A 31 -18.41 -5.69 8.15
C GLN A 31 -19.23 -6.96 8.45
N ALA A 32 -18.71 -7.88 9.27
CA ALA A 32 -19.37 -9.12 9.58
C ALA A 32 -20.41 -8.94 10.70
N HIS A 33 -21.51 -9.69 10.61
CA HIS A 33 -22.50 -9.74 11.69
C HIS A 33 -22.05 -10.71 12.78
N ASP A 34 -21.97 -10.26 14.04
CA ASP A 34 -21.35 -11.01 15.14
C ASP A 34 -21.91 -12.44 15.29
N GLY A 35 -23.24 -12.59 15.27
CA GLY A 35 -23.91 -13.90 15.40
C GLY A 35 -23.73 -14.89 14.23
N THR A 36 -23.67 -14.44 12.97
CA THR A 36 -23.48 -15.34 11.80
C THR A 36 -22.01 -15.42 11.36
N ARG A 37 -21.19 -14.51 11.90
CA ARG A 37 -19.78 -14.26 11.54
C ARG A 37 -19.56 -13.88 10.07
N ALA A 38 -20.63 -13.62 9.31
CA ALA A 38 -20.60 -13.42 7.87
C ALA A 38 -20.77 -11.95 7.48
N ALA A 39 -20.00 -11.49 6.49
CA ALA A 39 -20.17 -10.20 5.83
C ALA A 39 -20.83 -10.45 4.46
N ASN A 40 -22.15 -10.33 4.43
CA ASN A 40 -22.99 -10.60 3.26
C ASN A 40 -23.25 -9.36 2.39
N SER A 41 -22.67 -8.21 2.75
CA SER A 41 -22.90 -6.98 2.01
C SER A 41 -22.42 -7.13 0.56
N PRO A 42 -23.10 -6.49 -0.42
CA PRO A 42 -22.39 -6.06 -1.61
C PRO A 42 -21.16 -5.22 -1.20
N ASP A 43 -20.19 -5.07 -2.10
CA ASP A 43 -19.18 -4.02 -1.98
C ASP A 43 -18.20 -4.15 -0.79
N VAL A 44 -18.22 -5.26 -0.03
CA VAL A 44 -17.26 -5.56 1.07
C VAL A 44 -15.82 -5.36 0.61
N LEU A 45 -15.45 -5.90 -0.56
CA LEU A 45 -14.11 -5.73 -1.12
C LEU A 45 -13.73 -4.28 -1.46
N GLU A 46 -14.71 -3.43 -1.77
CA GLU A 46 -14.53 -2.03 -2.13
C GLU A 46 -14.44 -1.16 -0.87
N ILE A 47 -15.26 -1.46 0.14
CA ILE A 47 -15.18 -0.90 1.49
C ILE A 47 -13.82 -1.23 2.11
N VAL A 48 -13.41 -2.51 2.07
CA VAL A 48 -12.11 -2.98 2.56
C VAL A 48 -10.98 -2.28 1.81
N ALA A 49 -11.00 -2.24 0.47
CA ALA A 49 -9.95 -1.55 -0.30
C ALA A 49 -9.81 -0.08 0.11
N ARG A 50 -10.94 0.65 0.20
CA ARG A 50 -10.99 2.06 0.58
C ARG A 50 -10.48 2.31 2.00
N ARG A 51 -10.97 1.54 2.99
CA ARG A 51 -10.63 1.73 4.41
C ARG A 51 -9.21 1.25 4.76
N THR A 52 -8.65 0.30 4.02
CA THR A 52 -7.27 -0.19 4.22
C THR A 52 -6.22 0.55 3.39
N GLY A 53 -6.62 1.53 2.57
CA GLY A 53 -5.71 2.27 1.68
C GLY A 53 -5.14 1.44 0.53
N LEU A 54 -5.66 0.23 0.29
CA LEU A 54 -5.24 -0.63 -0.81
C LEU A 54 -5.79 -0.10 -2.15
N SER A 55 -5.00 -0.22 -3.22
CA SER A 55 -5.29 0.34 -4.55
C SER A 55 -6.46 -0.34 -5.32
N GLY A 56 -7.41 -0.94 -4.62
CA GLY A 56 -8.59 -1.61 -5.18
C GLY A 56 -8.66 -3.12 -4.90
N VAL A 57 -9.80 -3.71 -5.27
CA VAL A 57 -10.19 -5.11 -4.95
C VAL A 57 -9.15 -6.17 -5.37
N LYS A 58 -8.37 -5.92 -6.42
CA LYS A 58 -7.30 -6.82 -6.88
C LYS A 58 -6.12 -6.90 -5.91
N GLN A 59 -5.86 -5.85 -5.13
CA GLN A 59 -4.87 -5.89 -4.04
C GLN A 59 -5.44 -6.65 -2.84
N VAL A 60 -6.67 -6.36 -2.43
CA VAL A 60 -7.38 -7.10 -1.37
C VAL A 60 -7.38 -8.61 -1.65
N GLY A 61 -7.70 -9.02 -2.89
CA GLY A 61 -7.64 -10.43 -3.31
C GLY A 61 -6.27 -11.09 -3.20
N LYS A 62 -5.16 -10.35 -3.36
CA LYS A 62 -3.80 -10.85 -3.12
C LYS A 62 -3.53 -11.03 -1.63
N VAL A 63 -3.94 -10.07 -0.81
CA VAL A 63 -3.82 -10.13 0.66
C VAL A 63 -4.61 -11.31 1.23
N LEU A 64 -5.84 -11.51 0.76
CA LEU A 64 -6.66 -12.69 1.08
C LEU A 64 -5.98 -14.01 0.68
N GLY A 65 -5.31 -14.05 -0.48
CA GLY A 65 -4.52 -15.21 -0.89
C GLY A 65 -3.35 -15.52 0.05
N LYS A 66 -2.71 -14.49 0.65
CA LYS A 66 -1.66 -14.68 1.65
C LYS A 66 -2.21 -15.13 3.01
N LEU A 67 -3.30 -14.51 3.47
CA LEU A 67 -4.00 -14.94 4.70
C LEU A 67 -4.40 -16.43 4.60
N SER A 68 -4.99 -16.84 3.48
CA SER A 68 -5.33 -18.23 3.16
C SER A 68 -4.10 -19.16 3.19
N ALA A 69 -2.97 -18.74 2.61
CA ALA A 69 -1.71 -19.48 2.70
C ALA A 69 -1.13 -19.57 4.13
N GLY A 70 -1.44 -18.60 4.99
CA GLY A 70 -1.18 -18.63 6.44
C GLY A 70 -2.23 -19.39 7.26
N GLY A 71 -3.15 -20.12 6.61
CA GLY A 71 -4.21 -20.90 7.26
C GLY A 71 -5.46 -20.11 7.67
N ILE A 72 -5.52 -18.80 7.38
CA ILE A 72 -6.64 -17.91 7.73
C ILE A 72 -7.48 -17.65 6.47
N GLU A 73 -8.42 -18.55 6.19
CA GLU A 73 -9.37 -18.37 5.09
C GLU A 73 -10.59 -17.56 5.55
N LEU A 74 -10.81 -16.40 4.93
CA LEU A 74 -11.93 -15.49 5.24
C LEU A 74 -13.05 -15.54 4.18
N ARG A 75 -12.85 -16.28 3.09
CA ARG A 75 -13.82 -16.42 1.99
C ARG A 75 -14.58 -17.73 2.13
N VAL A 76 -15.89 -17.69 1.98
CA VAL A 76 -16.71 -18.89 1.97
C VAL A 76 -16.61 -19.56 0.59
N PRO A 77 -16.24 -20.85 0.50
CA PRO A 77 -16.27 -21.59 -0.76
C PRO A 77 -17.68 -21.61 -1.35
N LEU A 78 -17.80 -21.46 -2.68
CA LEU A 78 -19.02 -21.85 -3.37
C LEU A 78 -19.20 -23.37 -3.23
N LYS A 79 -20.43 -23.81 -2.99
CA LYS A 79 -20.77 -25.22 -2.83
C LYS A 79 -21.57 -25.72 -4.03
N ASP A 80 -21.39 -26.98 -4.38
CA ASP A 80 -22.28 -27.70 -5.29
C ASP A 80 -23.62 -28.05 -4.61
N PRO A 81 -24.64 -28.56 -5.35
CA PRO A 81 -25.90 -29.00 -4.77
C PRO A 81 -25.78 -30.10 -3.70
N GLN A 82 -24.63 -30.79 -3.65
CA GLN A 82 -24.28 -31.83 -2.68
C GLN A 82 -23.56 -31.26 -1.44
N GLY A 83 -23.36 -29.95 -1.38
CA GLY A 83 -22.74 -29.23 -0.26
C GLY A 83 -21.21 -29.23 -0.24
N GLN A 84 -20.56 -29.78 -1.26
CA GLN A 84 -19.10 -29.87 -1.37
C GLN A 84 -18.49 -28.59 -1.98
N PRO A 85 -17.28 -28.17 -1.55
CA PRO A 85 -16.61 -27.01 -2.15
C PRO A 85 -16.35 -27.21 -3.65
N LEU A 86 -16.90 -26.31 -4.47
CA LEU A 86 -16.70 -26.31 -5.92
C LEU A 86 -15.23 -26.07 -6.25
N ARG A 87 -14.70 -26.83 -7.21
CA ARG A 87 -13.31 -26.75 -7.66
C ARG A 87 -13.21 -26.40 -9.14
N ASP A 88 -12.18 -25.63 -9.50
CA ASP A 88 -11.87 -25.34 -10.90
C ASP A 88 -11.18 -26.52 -11.60
N LYS A 89 -10.91 -26.38 -12.90
CA LYS A 89 -10.20 -27.40 -13.70
C LYS A 89 -8.76 -27.70 -13.21
N ALA A 90 -8.22 -26.90 -12.29
CA ALA A 90 -6.92 -27.11 -11.66
C ALA A 90 -7.05 -27.59 -10.18
N GLY A 91 -8.25 -28.00 -9.77
CA GLY A 91 -8.53 -28.52 -8.42
C GLY A 91 -8.64 -27.47 -7.31
N ARG A 92 -8.53 -26.17 -7.66
CA ARG A 92 -8.55 -25.06 -6.69
C ARG A 92 -9.97 -24.70 -6.31
N ILE A 93 -10.18 -24.38 -5.03
CA ILE A 93 -11.50 -23.99 -4.51
C ILE A 93 -11.98 -22.69 -5.17
N VAL A 94 -13.25 -22.66 -5.57
CA VAL A 94 -13.92 -21.52 -6.20
C VAL A 94 -14.68 -20.71 -5.15
N PHE A 95 -14.38 -19.41 -5.06
CA PHE A 95 -14.99 -18.46 -4.11
C PHE A 95 -15.88 -17.39 -4.78
N ALA A 96 -15.95 -17.40 -6.12
CA ALA A 96 -16.80 -16.54 -6.94
C ALA A 96 -16.83 -17.09 -8.37
N CYS A 97 -17.91 -16.84 -9.09
CA CYS A 97 -18.04 -17.10 -10.52
C CYS A 97 -18.91 -16.00 -11.17
N ALA A 98 -19.19 -16.09 -12.47
CA ALA A 98 -20.06 -15.11 -13.12
C ALA A 98 -21.43 -15.05 -12.42
N GLY A 99 -21.90 -13.84 -12.12
CA GLY A 99 -23.13 -13.60 -11.35
C GLY A 99 -23.06 -13.87 -9.84
N HIS A 100 -21.99 -14.48 -9.32
CA HIS A 100 -21.85 -14.84 -7.90
C HIS A 100 -20.70 -14.07 -7.24
N ARG A 101 -21.04 -13.26 -6.23
CA ARG A 101 -20.07 -12.50 -5.43
C ARG A 101 -19.38 -13.41 -4.41
N THR A 102 -18.18 -13.03 -3.96
CA THR A 102 -17.53 -13.70 -2.83
C THR A 102 -18.20 -13.32 -1.52
N THR A 103 -18.72 -14.32 -0.81
CA THR A 103 -19.17 -14.18 0.58
C THR A 103 -17.97 -14.30 1.51
N PHE A 104 -17.94 -13.47 2.56
CA PHE A 104 -16.88 -13.49 3.58
C PHE A 104 -17.44 -13.97 4.91
N ARG A 105 -16.64 -14.74 5.66
CA ARG A 105 -16.94 -15.15 7.03
C ARG A 105 -15.65 -15.19 7.85
N VAL A 106 -15.71 -14.72 9.09
CA VAL A 106 -14.62 -14.88 10.05
C VAL A 106 -14.69 -16.31 10.63
N PRO A 107 -13.69 -17.17 10.39
CA PRO A 107 -13.71 -18.53 10.93
C PRO A 107 -13.62 -18.50 12.45
N ASP A 108 -14.07 -19.57 13.10
CA ASP A 108 -13.83 -19.78 14.53
C ASP A 108 -12.47 -20.46 14.78
N ASP A 109 -12.14 -20.67 16.06
CA ASP A 109 -10.88 -21.26 16.51
C ASP A 109 -10.81 -22.79 16.34
N SER A 110 -11.95 -23.45 16.09
CA SER A 110 -12.00 -24.87 15.72
C SER A 110 -11.71 -25.06 14.23
N GLU A 111 -12.25 -24.17 13.38
CA GLU A 111 -12.02 -24.12 11.94
C GLU A 111 -10.62 -23.63 11.57
N CYS A 112 -10.05 -22.71 12.36
CA CYS A 112 -8.75 -22.08 12.07
C CYS A 112 -7.79 -22.18 13.27
N PRO A 113 -6.92 -23.22 13.31
CA PRO A 113 -5.92 -23.38 14.36
C PRO A 113 -4.95 -22.19 14.49
N ALA A 114 -4.72 -21.43 13.41
CA ALA A 114 -3.90 -20.22 13.40
C ALA A 114 -4.51 -19.04 14.18
N LEU A 115 -5.79 -19.12 14.59
CA LEU A 115 -6.47 -18.14 15.44
C LEU A 115 -6.65 -18.63 16.88
N LYS A 116 -6.05 -19.75 17.28
CA LYS A 116 -6.02 -20.16 18.69
C LYS A 116 -5.09 -19.24 19.45
N VAL A 117 -5.60 -18.62 20.52
CA VAL A 117 -4.76 -17.91 21.49
C VAL A 117 -3.83 -18.96 22.10
N PRO A 118 -2.49 -18.82 22.01
CA PRO A 118 -1.59 -19.72 22.74
C PRO A 118 -1.92 -19.58 24.24
N PRO A 119 -1.90 -20.68 25.02
CA PRO A 119 -2.11 -20.57 26.46
C PRO A 119 -1.11 -19.54 27.00
N VAL A 120 -1.61 -18.58 27.79
CA VAL A 120 -0.75 -17.63 28.51
C VAL A 120 0.15 -18.48 29.39
N GLY A 121 1.42 -18.60 28.98
CA GLY A 121 2.39 -19.35 29.73
C GLY A 121 2.60 -18.65 31.06
N ASP A 122 2.17 -19.31 32.13
CA ASP A 122 2.61 -18.96 33.47
C ASP A 122 4.14 -19.15 33.45
N GLN A 123 4.89 -18.05 33.58
CA GLN A 123 6.34 -18.10 33.65
C GLN A 123 6.76 -18.46 35.07
N THR A 124 6.29 -19.60 35.55
CA THR A 124 6.87 -20.24 36.73
C THR A 124 8.22 -20.83 36.31
N ASP A 125 9.29 -20.27 36.87
CA ASP A 125 10.65 -20.78 36.72
C ASP A 125 10.69 -22.31 36.85
N SER A 126 11.30 -22.98 35.87
CA SER A 126 11.62 -24.40 35.95
C SER A 126 13.07 -24.63 35.59
N GLU A 127 13.87 -24.49 36.64
CA GLU A 127 15.01 -25.36 36.96
C GLU A 127 16.19 -25.37 35.99
N ARG A 128 17.02 -24.34 36.18
CA ARG A 128 18.47 -24.57 36.26
C ARG A 128 18.78 -25.42 37.50
N SER A 129 18.85 -26.74 37.35
CA SER A 129 19.43 -27.60 38.40
C SER A 129 20.87 -27.17 38.69
N PRO A 130 21.26 -27.14 39.97
CA PRO A 130 22.26 -28.12 40.40
C PRO A 130 21.86 -28.84 41.70
N ALA A 131 22.57 -29.94 41.98
CA ALA A 131 22.32 -30.83 43.11
C ALA A 131 22.53 -30.18 44.50
N GLY A 132 21.86 -30.75 45.50
CA GLY A 132 21.89 -30.35 46.91
C GLY A 132 20.59 -30.78 47.60
N GLU A 133 20.39 -32.07 47.85
CA GLU A 133 20.81 -32.80 49.05
C GLU A 133 19.65 -32.90 50.07
N THR A 134 19.36 -34.13 50.48
CA THR A 134 18.15 -34.50 51.22
C THR A 134 18.27 -34.15 52.70
N ILE A 135 17.30 -33.42 53.26
CA ILE A 135 17.06 -33.38 54.70
C ILE A 135 15.56 -33.60 54.96
N GLU A 136 15.24 -34.57 55.82
CA GLU A 136 13.88 -34.98 56.17
C GLU A 136 13.18 -34.03 57.17
N PRO A 137 11.83 -34.11 57.30
CA PRO A 137 11.06 -33.14 58.07
C PRO A 137 10.89 -33.52 59.55
N GLU A 138 10.97 -32.54 60.46
CA GLU A 138 10.49 -32.68 61.84
C GLU A 138 9.54 -31.54 62.28
N ARG A 139 8.42 -31.97 62.88
CA ARG A 139 7.60 -31.32 63.93
C ARG A 139 6.96 -29.94 63.70
N SER A 140 5.65 -29.99 63.52
CA SER A 140 4.70 -29.14 64.29
C SER A 140 4.64 -29.61 65.77
N PRO A 141 4.00 -28.91 66.76
CA PRO A 141 2.91 -27.92 66.58
C PRO A 141 2.82 -26.76 67.63
N GLU A 142 1.65 -26.08 67.62
CA GLU A 142 0.98 -25.36 68.75
C GLU A 142 1.27 -23.85 69.06
N ARG A 143 0.28 -23.02 68.66
CA ARG A 143 -0.65 -22.24 69.53
C ARG A 143 -0.20 -20.95 70.27
N GLY A 144 -0.96 -19.87 70.01
CA GLY A 144 -1.04 -18.62 70.83
C GLY A 144 -1.44 -17.40 69.98
N ALA A 145 -2.71 -17.01 69.77
CA ALA A 145 -3.81 -16.64 70.67
C ALA A 145 -3.75 -15.20 71.25
N ASN A 146 -4.35 -14.23 70.54
CA ASN A 146 -5.05 -13.02 71.06
C ASN A 146 -5.82 -12.40 69.87
N GLN A 147 -7.14 -12.41 69.73
CA GLN A 147 -8.27 -11.87 70.53
C GLN A 147 -8.36 -10.34 70.61
N GLY A 148 -9.60 -9.83 70.41
CA GLY A 148 -10.04 -8.43 70.62
C GLY A 148 -10.22 -7.60 69.33
N GLU A 149 -11.36 -6.95 69.03
CA GLU A 149 -12.77 -7.20 69.39
C GLU A 149 -13.71 -6.33 68.50
N ARG A 150 -14.99 -6.72 68.38
CA ARG A 150 -16.19 -5.88 68.06
C ARG A 150 -16.29 -4.98 66.81
N SER A 151 -17.20 -5.37 65.91
CA SER A 151 -18.12 -4.49 65.14
C SER A 151 -19.26 -3.95 66.06
N PRO A 152 -20.30 -3.17 65.61
CA PRO A 152 -20.64 -2.71 64.24
C PRO A 152 -21.22 -1.26 64.10
N ALA A 153 -21.73 -0.98 62.88
CA ALA A 153 -22.83 -0.04 62.53
C ALA A 153 -22.53 1.46 62.23
N GLY A 154 -23.34 2.03 61.33
CA GLY A 154 -23.39 3.45 60.98
C GLY A 154 -23.19 3.73 59.47
N GLY A 155 -24.22 4.22 58.78
CA GLY A 155 -24.17 4.54 57.34
C GLY A 155 -24.20 6.03 57.02
N THR A 156 -24.43 6.36 55.74
CA THR A 156 -24.50 7.72 55.12
C THR A 156 -23.11 8.38 54.96
N ASN A 157 -22.68 8.88 53.79
CA ASN A 157 -23.39 9.76 52.86
C ASN A 157 -22.88 9.70 51.40
N ARG A 158 -23.74 10.17 50.48
CA ARG A 158 -23.51 10.48 49.06
C ARG A 158 -23.36 12.01 48.90
N PRO A 159 -22.49 12.48 48.00
CA PRO A 159 -22.90 13.40 46.94
C PRO A 159 -22.31 12.94 45.58
N GLU A 160 -22.94 13.00 44.40
CA GLU A 160 -24.01 13.84 43.84
C GLU A 160 -23.76 15.35 43.85
N TRP A 161 -23.27 15.84 42.71
CA TRP A 161 -23.67 17.13 42.16
C TRP A 161 -23.69 17.05 40.63
N SER A 162 -24.74 17.60 40.01
CA SER A 162 -24.98 17.60 38.54
C SER A 162 -24.72 18.98 37.90
N PRO A 163 -24.50 19.08 36.57
CA PRO A 163 -23.90 20.26 35.95
C PRO A 163 -24.92 21.34 35.53
N ALA A 164 -24.47 22.58 35.33
CA ALA A 164 -25.21 23.60 34.55
C ALA A 164 -24.28 24.65 33.90
N GLY A 165 -24.71 25.15 32.74
CA GLY A 165 -23.97 25.98 31.78
C GLY A 165 -23.68 27.44 32.17
N GLY A 166 -23.04 28.15 31.23
CA GLY A 166 -22.69 29.58 31.35
C GLY A 166 -21.89 30.09 30.14
N THR A 167 -22.57 30.66 29.15
CA THR A 167 -21.96 31.27 27.95
C THR A 167 -21.58 32.73 28.23
N LEU A 168 -20.48 33.25 27.66
CA LEU A 168 -20.38 34.52 26.88
C LEU A 168 -18.98 35.23 26.91
N THR A 169 -18.53 35.60 25.70
CA THR A 169 -17.92 36.91 25.32
C THR A 169 -16.59 37.42 25.93
N ALA A 170 -15.50 37.17 25.18
CA ALA A 170 -14.55 38.12 24.56
C ALA A 170 -13.85 39.30 25.32
N GLN A 171 -12.60 39.55 24.85
CA GLN A 171 -11.79 40.80 24.80
C GLN A 171 -10.66 41.08 25.84
N ARG A 172 -9.42 40.76 25.41
CA ARG A 172 -8.18 41.59 25.34
C ARG A 172 -7.98 42.82 26.28
N THR A 173 -6.89 42.79 27.06
CA THR A 173 -5.97 43.91 27.44
C THR A 173 -4.60 43.32 27.86
N THR A 174 -3.47 43.49 27.15
CA THR A 174 -2.45 44.59 27.15
C THR A 174 -1.64 44.81 28.45
N SER A 175 -0.32 44.53 28.38
CA SER A 175 0.87 45.13 29.08
C SER A 175 2.06 44.20 28.80
N THR A 176 3.22 44.52 28.21
CA THR A 176 4.06 45.74 28.06
C THR A 176 4.91 46.09 29.29
N THR A 177 6.20 45.71 29.23
CA THR A 177 7.32 46.46 29.82
C THR A 177 8.50 46.48 28.84
N THR A 178 9.14 47.64 28.72
CA THR A 178 10.23 47.96 27.76
C THR A 178 11.42 48.50 28.53
N THR A 179 12.66 48.21 28.11
CA THR A 179 13.95 48.91 28.41
C THR A 179 15.10 48.00 27.93
N THR A 180 16.18 48.41 27.26
CA THR A 180 16.57 49.63 26.50
C THR A 180 17.76 49.24 25.60
N SER A 181 17.95 49.90 24.45
CA SER A 181 19.11 49.74 23.53
C SER A 181 19.95 51.02 23.50
N PRO A 182 21.30 50.95 23.35
CA PRO A 182 21.96 51.10 22.03
C PRO A 182 23.26 50.26 21.87
N ALA A 183 24.08 50.33 20.80
CA ALA A 183 23.84 50.38 19.34
C ALA A 183 25.19 50.28 18.55
N ALA A 184 25.10 49.99 17.23
CA ALA A 184 26.08 50.26 16.16
C ALA A 184 27.43 49.46 16.01
N ALA A 185 27.66 49.05 14.75
CA ALA A 185 28.93 48.99 14.00
C ALA A 185 30.04 47.93 14.30
N ALA A 186 30.06 46.90 13.45
CA ALA A 186 31.12 46.57 12.46
C ALA A 186 32.52 46.02 12.86
N GLU A 187 32.97 45.11 11.97
CA GLU A 187 34.35 44.68 11.62
C GLU A 187 35.06 43.58 12.45
N THR A 188 35.27 42.45 11.75
CA THR A 188 36.40 41.48 11.79
C THR A 188 37.18 41.21 13.08
N ASP A 189 37.16 39.94 13.53
CA ASP A 189 38.39 39.11 13.53
C ASP A 189 38.09 37.60 13.44
N SER A 190 39.05 36.81 12.98
CA SER A 190 39.09 35.34 12.95
C SER A 190 40.57 34.94 13.04
N PRO A 191 40.96 33.91 13.82
CA PRO A 191 40.56 32.53 13.47
C PRO A 191 40.54 31.49 14.62
N GLY A 192 40.22 30.24 14.26
CA GLY A 192 40.84 29.05 14.90
C GLY A 192 39.90 28.12 15.67
N GLY A 193 39.35 27.11 14.99
CA GLY A 193 38.53 26.06 15.64
C GLY A 193 37.92 25.07 14.65
N THR A 194 38.75 24.19 14.06
CA THR A 194 38.34 23.19 13.07
C THR A 194 37.43 22.11 13.64
N LEU A 195 36.27 21.85 13.01
CA LEU A 195 35.68 20.51 12.75
C LEU A 195 34.23 20.67 12.23
N PHE A 196 34.09 21.00 10.94
CA PHE A 196 32.84 20.78 10.20
C PHE A 196 33.16 19.97 8.94
N ASP A 197 32.57 18.79 8.84
CA ASP A 197 32.53 17.98 7.64
C ASP A 197 31.32 18.45 6.81
N GLU A 198 31.56 19.07 5.66
CA GLU A 198 30.50 19.62 4.80
C GLU A 198 30.04 18.56 3.77
N PRO A 199 28.75 18.17 3.74
CA PRO A 199 28.26 17.24 2.74
C PRO A 199 28.11 17.94 1.38
N THR A 200 29.08 17.69 0.48
CA THR A 200 29.01 18.12 -0.92
C THR A 200 27.76 17.55 -1.63
N PRO A 201 26.93 18.37 -2.31
CA PRO A 201 25.80 17.88 -3.09
C PRO A 201 26.30 17.28 -4.42
N ALA A 202 26.56 15.97 -4.42
CA ALA A 202 26.95 15.24 -5.61
C ALA A 202 25.85 15.24 -6.68
N ALA A 203 26.21 15.66 -7.90
CA ALA A 203 25.36 15.56 -9.07
C ALA A 203 25.16 14.10 -9.52
N ALA A 204 24.06 13.86 -10.23
CA ALA A 204 23.84 12.72 -11.13
C ALA A 204 23.98 11.30 -10.55
N ALA A 205 22.90 10.81 -9.93
CA ALA A 205 22.61 9.36 -9.84
C ALA A 205 21.35 9.03 -10.63
N ALA A 206 21.49 8.19 -11.66
CA ALA A 206 20.38 7.83 -12.56
C ALA A 206 19.28 7.04 -11.83
N THR A 207 18.02 7.45 -11.99
CA THR A 207 16.85 6.66 -11.54
C THR A 207 16.73 5.36 -12.34
N ALA A 208 17.32 4.29 -11.81
CA ALA A 208 17.23 2.96 -12.39
C ALA A 208 15.77 2.47 -12.47
N PRO A 209 15.36 1.81 -13.57
CA PRO A 209 13.99 1.30 -13.70
C PRO A 209 13.77 0.15 -12.70
N LYS A 210 12.80 0.35 -11.80
CA LYS A 210 12.40 -0.59 -10.74
C LYS A 210 11.91 -1.91 -11.34
N GLN A 211 12.82 -2.88 -11.47
CA GLN A 211 12.51 -4.22 -11.98
C GLN A 211 11.40 -4.86 -11.14
N ARG A 212 10.25 -5.10 -11.78
CA ARG A 212 9.10 -5.74 -11.16
C ARG A 212 9.20 -7.24 -11.39
N GLY A 213 9.76 -7.96 -10.43
CA GLY A 213 9.98 -9.40 -10.52
C GLY A 213 8.69 -10.20 -10.70
N ALA A 214 8.63 -10.97 -11.78
CA ALA A 214 8.06 -12.31 -11.86
C ALA A 214 8.44 -12.89 -13.23
N ALA A 215 9.18 -14.00 -13.24
CA ALA A 215 9.53 -14.72 -14.47
C ALA A 215 8.31 -15.50 -15.01
N SER A 216 7.29 -14.79 -15.48
CA SER A 216 6.25 -15.41 -16.31
C SER A 216 6.90 -15.94 -17.60
N ARG A 217 6.52 -17.16 -17.99
CA ARG A 217 6.87 -17.79 -19.27
C ARG A 217 6.77 -16.75 -20.40
N PRO A 218 7.74 -16.69 -21.36
CA PRO A 218 7.61 -15.80 -22.50
C PRO A 218 6.24 -15.98 -23.15
N GLU A 219 5.47 -14.89 -23.21
CA GLU A 219 4.21 -14.86 -23.94
C GLU A 219 4.56 -14.71 -25.42
N GLU A 220 3.98 -15.54 -26.28
CA GLU A 220 4.19 -15.46 -27.73
C GLU A 220 3.24 -14.43 -28.35
N PRO A 221 3.66 -13.71 -29.41
CA PRO A 221 2.80 -12.76 -30.10
C PRO A 221 1.67 -13.50 -30.83
N GLN A 222 0.42 -13.11 -30.56
CA GLN A 222 -0.70 -13.48 -31.41
C GLN A 222 -0.52 -12.80 -32.78
N LEU A 223 -0.67 -13.55 -33.86
CA LEU A 223 -0.23 -13.18 -35.23
C LEU A 223 1.25 -12.76 -35.27
N PRO A 224 2.20 -13.72 -35.22
CA PRO A 224 3.64 -13.43 -35.22
C PRO A 224 4.10 -12.60 -36.41
N GLU A 225 3.58 -12.86 -37.61
CA GLU A 225 3.93 -12.16 -38.85
C GLU A 225 3.58 -10.66 -38.80
N ALA A 226 2.35 -10.32 -38.36
CA ALA A 226 1.93 -8.93 -38.21
C ALA A 226 2.68 -8.22 -37.07
N PHE A 227 3.01 -8.94 -35.98
CA PHE A 227 3.90 -8.41 -34.94
C PHE A 227 5.33 -8.17 -35.45
N GLU A 228 5.85 -9.03 -36.33
CA GLU A 228 7.14 -8.81 -36.99
C GLU A 228 7.12 -7.61 -37.93
N ALA A 229 6.05 -7.40 -38.70
CA ALA A 229 5.89 -6.22 -39.53
C ALA A 229 5.92 -4.95 -38.66
N PHE A 230 5.10 -4.90 -37.60
CA PHE A 230 5.14 -3.82 -36.60
C PHE A 230 6.55 -3.63 -36.02
N TRP A 231 7.22 -4.71 -35.62
CA TRP A 231 8.54 -4.68 -35.01
C TRP A 231 9.65 -4.22 -35.97
N LYS A 232 9.53 -4.49 -37.27
CA LYS A 232 10.47 -4.01 -38.31
C LYS A 232 10.27 -2.52 -38.58
N THR A 233 9.03 -2.05 -38.64
CA THR A 233 8.67 -0.65 -38.92
C THR A 233 8.92 0.31 -37.75
N TYR A 234 8.77 -0.14 -36.50
CA TYR A 234 8.78 0.77 -35.35
C TYR A 234 10.18 1.41 -35.11
N PRO A 235 10.29 2.74 -34.96
CA PRO A 235 11.57 3.46 -34.96
C PRO A 235 12.49 3.14 -33.75
N ARG A 236 11.93 2.72 -32.60
CA ARG A 236 12.69 2.43 -31.37
C ARG A 236 12.44 1.01 -30.86
N ARG A 237 13.20 0.04 -31.34
CA ARG A 237 12.99 -1.41 -31.12
C ARG A 237 13.57 -1.92 -29.79
N THR A 238 12.99 -1.48 -28.67
CA THR A 238 13.40 -1.83 -27.30
C THR A 238 12.33 -2.66 -26.57
N GLU A 239 12.74 -3.45 -25.57
CA GLU A 239 11.83 -4.20 -24.68
C GLU A 239 10.82 -5.12 -25.41
N LYS A 240 11.31 -5.96 -26.35
CA LYS A 240 10.46 -6.83 -27.20
C LYS A 240 9.43 -7.65 -26.40
N ARG A 241 9.80 -8.21 -25.23
CA ARG A 241 8.89 -8.99 -24.38
C ARG A 241 7.71 -8.18 -23.86
N ASP A 242 7.88 -6.88 -23.64
CA ASP A 242 6.85 -5.98 -23.12
C ASP A 242 5.99 -5.44 -24.26
N ALA A 243 6.59 -5.26 -25.45
CA ALA A 243 5.86 -4.97 -26.68
C ALA A 243 4.92 -6.13 -27.07
N VAL A 244 5.37 -7.40 -26.96
CA VAL A 244 4.50 -8.58 -27.20
C VAL A 244 3.29 -8.60 -26.27
N ARG A 245 3.48 -8.37 -24.96
CA ARG A 245 2.35 -8.31 -24.00
C ARG A 245 1.38 -7.17 -24.30
N ALA A 246 1.89 -6.02 -24.75
CA ALA A 246 1.08 -4.89 -25.17
C ALA A 246 0.32 -5.16 -26.48
N TRP A 247 0.94 -5.85 -27.43
CA TRP A 247 0.36 -6.26 -28.71
C TRP A 247 -0.80 -7.26 -28.50
N ASN A 248 -0.57 -8.35 -27.76
CA ASN A 248 -1.62 -9.32 -27.42
C ASN A 248 -2.80 -8.68 -26.69
N LYS A 249 -2.53 -7.67 -25.84
CA LYS A 249 -3.57 -6.88 -25.19
C LYS A 249 -4.39 -6.05 -26.19
N ALA A 250 -3.76 -5.42 -27.19
CA ALA A 250 -4.47 -4.66 -28.22
C ALA A 250 -5.36 -5.55 -29.10
N LEU A 251 -4.83 -6.70 -29.55
CA LEU A 251 -5.62 -7.66 -30.34
C LEU A 251 -6.81 -8.22 -29.54
N ARG A 252 -6.63 -8.51 -28.25
CA ARG A 252 -7.72 -8.95 -27.35
C ARG A 252 -8.77 -7.88 -27.06
N ILE A 253 -8.48 -6.61 -27.34
CA ILE A 253 -9.47 -5.50 -27.29
C ILE A 253 -10.23 -5.37 -28.63
N GLY A 254 -9.82 -6.10 -29.66
CA GLY A 254 -10.44 -6.09 -30.99
C GLY A 254 -9.80 -5.11 -31.98
N ILE A 255 -8.60 -4.59 -31.68
CA ILE A 255 -7.90 -3.68 -32.59
C ILE A 255 -7.29 -4.51 -33.75
N PRO A 256 -7.59 -4.20 -35.03
CA PRO A 256 -7.04 -4.95 -36.16
C PRO A 256 -5.52 -4.71 -36.31
N PRO A 257 -4.71 -5.75 -36.50
CA PRO A 257 -3.25 -5.65 -36.51
C PRO A 257 -2.72 -4.77 -37.64
N GLU A 258 -3.37 -4.77 -38.81
CA GLU A 258 -2.99 -3.96 -39.98
C GLU A 258 -3.06 -2.46 -39.67
N ARG A 259 -4.00 -2.05 -38.81
CA ARG A 259 -4.13 -0.66 -38.34
C ARG A 259 -2.97 -0.28 -37.43
N ILE A 260 -2.55 -1.19 -36.55
CA ILE A 260 -1.40 -0.99 -35.66
C ILE A 260 -0.10 -0.87 -36.47
N VAL A 261 0.11 -1.75 -37.46
CA VAL A 261 1.28 -1.71 -38.35
C VAL A 261 1.31 -0.40 -39.17
N ARG A 262 0.17 -0.01 -39.77
CA ARG A 262 0.07 1.23 -40.55
C ARG A 262 0.35 2.48 -39.70
N ALA A 263 -0.26 2.57 -38.52
CA ALA A 263 -0.03 3.70 -37.62
C ALA A 263 1.41 3.74 -37.07
N ALA A 264 2.06 2.58 -36.89
CA ALA A 264 3.48 2.52 -36.54
C ALA A 264 4.39 3.04 -37.67
N GLY A 265 3.99 2.87 -38.94
CA GLY A 265 4.64 3.48 -40.11
C GLY A 265 4.57 5.00 -40.10
N LEU A 266 3.35 5.55 -40.01
CA LEU A 266 3.14 7.01 -39.91
C LEU A 266 3.89 7.61 -38.71
N TYR A 267 3.93 6.90 -37.58
CA TYR A 267 4.69 7.32 -36.40
C TYR A 267 6.21 7.22 -36.59
N ALA A 268 6.71 6.32 -37.44
CA ALA A 268 8.12 6.26 -37.82
C ALA A 268 8.51 7.45 -38.71
N GLU A 269 7.66 7.78 -39.69
CA GLU A 269 7.83 8.93 -40.59
C GLU A 269 7.79 10.26 -39.82
N ALA A 270 6.79 10.45 -38.96
CA ALA A 270 6.64 11.64 -38.11
C ALA A 270 7.76 11.82 -37.06
N ARG A 271 8.63 10.81 -36.87
CA ARG A 271 9.79 10.84 -35.97
C ARG A 271 11.11 10.67 -36.72
N HIS A 272 11.09 10.73 -38.05
CA HIS A 272 12.28 10.60 -38.86
C HIS A 272 13.24 11.79 -38.63
N GLY A 273 14.47 11.49 -38.21
CA GLY A 273 15.48 12.50 -37.84
C GLY A 273 15.44 12.98 -36.38
N GLU A 274 14.43 12.61 -35.58
CA GLU A 274 14.43 12.96 -34.16
C GLU A 274 15.37 12.08 -33.32
N PRO A 275 15.93 12.61 -32.21
CA PRO A 275 16.68 11.81 -31.24
C PRO A 275 15.83 10.70 -30.61
N SER A 276 16.30 9.45 -30.69
CA SER A 276 15.59 8.24 -30.22
C SER A 276 15.16 8.26 -28.75
N ARG A 277 15.75 9.14 -27.92
CA ARG A 277 15.34 9.40 -26.53
C ARG A 277 13.90 9.94 -26.42
N PHE A 278 13.44 10.71 -27.40
CA PHE A 278 12.09 11.30 -27.43
C PHE A 278 11.06 10.38 -28.08
N THR A 279 11.49 9.38 -28.85
CA THR A 279 10.63 8.34 -29.40
C THR A 279 10.06 7.45 -28.30
N LYS A 280 8.73 7.43 -28.14
CA LYS A 280 7.99 6.51 -27.24
C LYS A 280 8.48 5.06 -27.40
N HIS A 281 8.60 4.31 -26.30
CA HIS A 281 8.85 2.85 -26.35
C HIS A 281 7.64 2.10 -26.95
N PRO A 282 7.83 1.00 -27.71
CA PRO A 282 6.74 0.34 -28.44
C PRO A 282 5.67 -0.23 -27.50
N ALA A 283 6.08 -0.80 -26.35
CA ALA A 283 5.16 -1.25 -25.31
C ALA A 283 4.31 -0.10 -24.73
N THR A 284 4.87 1.11 -24.60
CA THR A 284 4.16 2.29 -24.10
C THR A 284 3.21 2.84 -25.16
N TRP A 285 3.66 2.96 -26.41
CA TRP A 285 2.87 3.42 -27.55
C TRP A 285 1.63 2.54 -27.77
N LEU A 286 1.79 1.21 -27.77
CA LEU A 286 0.68 0.25 -27.83
C LEU A 286 -0.28 0.34 -26.63
N ASN A 287 0.26 0.48 -25.40
CA ASN A 287 -0.59 0.57 -24.20
C ASN A 287 -1.34 1.90 -24.06
N LYS A 288 -0.86 2.96 -24.71
CA LYS A 288 -1.48 4.29 -24.69
C LYS A 288 -2.50 4.51 -25.79
N GLY A 289 -2.66 3.57 -26.73
CA GLY A 289 -3.58 3.72 -27.85
C GLY A 289 -3.04 4.62 -28.95
N CYS A 290 -1.73 4.84 -29.06
CA CYS A 290 -1.15 5.79 -30.03
C CYS A 290 -1.29 5.37 -31.51
N TYR A 291 -1.99 4.26 -31.79
CA TYR A 291 -2.49 3.90 -33.13
C TYR A 291 -3.84 4.57 -33.47
N ASP A 292 -4.49 5.21 -32.49
CA ASP A 292 -5.64 6.10 -32.64
C ASP A 292 -5.24 7.59 -32.65
N ASP A 293 -3.99 7.94 -32.30
CA ASP A 293 -3.48 9.32 -32.36
C ASP A 293 -3.57 9.81 -33.83
N GLU A 294 -4.22 10.95 -34.06
CA GLU A 294 -4.23 11.60 -35.37
C GLU A 294 -2.79 12.03 -35.73
N PRO A 295 -2.27 11.72 -36.94
CA PRO A 295 -0.92 12.11 -37.30
C PRO A 295 -0.83 13.63 -37.28
N GLU A 296 0.05 14.16 -36.44
CA GLU A 296 0.36 15.58 -36.39
C GLU A 296 1.04 15.97 -37.70
N LEU A 297 0.21 16.28 -38.71
CA LEU A 297 0.64 16.67 -40.04
C LEU A 297 1.62 17.83 -39.87
N VAL A 298 2.87 17.57 -40.25
CA VAL A 298 3.98 18.52 -40.17
C VAL A 298 3.49 19.83 -40.76
N ARG A 299 3.25 20.83 -39.91
CA ARG A 299 2.98 22.19 -40.39
C ARG A 299 4.26 22.60 -41.11
N PRO A 300 4.26 22.81 -42.44
CA PRO A 300 5.44 23.36 -43.09
C PRO A 300 5.75 24.68 -42.39
N GLU A 301 7.02 24.87 -42.03
CA GLU A 301 7.40 25.94 -41.12
C GLU A 301 6.89 27.28 -41.65
N ARG A 302 6.05 27.95 -40.85
CA ARG A 302 5.71 29.36 -41.11
C ARG A 302 7.00 30.13 -40.88
N GLY A 303 7.65 30.48 -41.99
CA GLY A 303 9.05 30.84 -41.99
C GLY A 303 9.35 32.14 -41.24
N MET A 304 10.61 32.25 -40.87
CA MET A 304 11.26 33.51 -40.51
C MET A 304 12.55 33.67 -41.33
N PRO A 305 12.46 34.15 -42.59
CA PRO A 305 13.60 34.80 -43.22
C PRO A 305 13.77 36.20 -42.59
N HIS A 306 14.26 36.26 -41.35
CA HIS A 306 14.78 37.51 -40.80
C HIS A 306 16.18 37.78 -41.36
N ALA A 307 16.21 38.00 -42.68
CA ALA A 307 17.27 38.76 -43.31
C ALA A 307 17.09 40.23 -42.89
N ASN A 308 17.83 40.65 -41.87
CA ASN A 308 18.17 42.06 -41.70
C ASN A 308 19.56 42.23 -41.07
N THR A 309 20.60 41.83 -41.81
CA THR A 309 22.00 42.17 -41.49
C THR A 309 22.31 43.59 -41.95
N GLN A 310 21.57 44.57 -41.42
CA GLN A 310 21.78 46.01 -41.62
C GLN A 310 21.53 46.80 -40.33
N ASP A 311 21.97 46.26 -39.19
CA ASP A 311 22.01 47.01 -37.91
C ASP A 311 23.10 46.48 -36.94
N GLN A 312 24.27 46.12 -37.49
CA GLN A 312 25.44 45.69 -36.69
C GLN A 312 26.68 46.60 -36.87
N ASP A 313 26.70 47.49 -37.87
CA ASP A 313 27.82 48.42 -38.11
C ASP A 313 27.68 49.76 -37.35
N LEU A 314 26.60 49.95 -36.58
CA LEU A 314 26.30 51.19 -35.83
C LEU A 314 26.71 51.18 -34.36
N TYR A 315 27.21 50.06 -33.83
CA TYR A 315 27.60 49.93 -32.41
C TYR A 315 29.11 49.82 -32.14
N ASP A 316 29.95 49.76 -33.18
CA ASP A 316 31.41 49.50 -33.05
C ASP A 316 32.29 50.64 -33.61
N ARG A 317 31.75 51.87 -33.64
CA ARG A 317 32.47 53.11 -34.03
C ARG A 317 32.08 54.27 -33.12
N GLY A 318 32.53 54.22 -31.86
CA GLY A 318 32.06 55.13 -30.82
C GLY A 318 32.92 55.31 -29.56
N ILE A 319 34.20 54.89 -29.56
CA ILE A 319 35.26 55.36 -28.64
C ILE A 319 36.56 55.48 -29.46
#